data_AF-A0A816XQP0-F1
#
_entry.id   AF-A0A816XQP0-F1
#
_cell.length_a   1.000
_cell.length_b   1.000
_cell.length_c   1.000
_cell.angle_alpha   90.00
_cell.angle_beta   90.00
_cell.angle_gamma   90.00
#
_symmetry.space_group_name_H-M   'P 1'
#
loop_
_entity.id
_entity.type
_entity.pdbx_description
1 polymer ?
#
loop_
_entity_poly.entity_id
_entity_poly.type
_entity_poly.pdbx_seq_one_letter_code
_entity_poly.pdbx_strand_id
1 'polypeptide(L)'
;MFLFDCYAKVTLPMATSQQLSTIEYLATYQYCAFNELLTILSYTPQICHLKLGNSVGIHKDIQTLPITLLNLTDISIPVDHVIFDEFEILIRKIDAKLKVLHITTQSNDLEFLNARQWKQLILKYFPQLDEFYLQYIDKFNIEYQYLGGCDQFLSSFWIERQWIFEVEIDHESITYFIRPYRKRWYEYIHDNIFNSAIEYSKSTRLTIEYIDLHDIHETLTADTARVLAIAQIYHLDMTEENVYVGALIETVRLLPELTLLKIHSLSLHEPVWLHSEEQIIWHSMDYTK
;
A
#
# COMPACT_ATOMS: atom_id res chain seq x y z
N MET A 1 5.58 10.23 -20.63
CA MET A 1 5.58 9.41 -21.87
C MET A 1 6.95 8.75 -21.99
N PHE A 2 7.16 7.60 -21.35
CA PHE A 2 8.39 6.82 -21.49
C PHE A 2 8.18 5.76 -22.57
N LEU A 3 8.99 5.84 -23.62
CA LEU A 3 9.08 4.84 -24.68
C LEU A 3 9.83 3.61 -24.14
N PHE A 4 9.10 2.62 -23.66
CA PHE A 4 9.64 1.26 -23.47
C PHE A 4 9.28 0.39 -24.68
N ASP A 5 9.67 0.81 -25.88
CA ASP A 5 9.47 0.06 -27.12
C ASP A 5 10.81 -0.45 -27.64
N CYS A 6 11.43 -1.39 -26.91
CA CYS A 6 12.62 -2.11 -27.36
C CYS A 6 12.68 -3.52 -26.75
N TYR A 7 11.63 -4.33 -26.91
CA TYR A 7 11.76 -5.79 -26.76
C TYR A 7 11.23 -6.47 -28.00
N ALA A 8 12.07 -7.29 -28.63
CA ALA A 8 11.65 -8.13 -29.75
C ALA A 8 10.48 -8.99 -29.28
N LYS A 9 9.32 -8.82 -29.91
CA LYS A 9 8.10 -9.57 -29.58
C LYS A 9 8.28 -11.02 -30.00
N VAL A 10 8.82 -11.85 -29.11
CA VAL A 10 8.92 -13.30 -29.33
C VAL A 10 7.55 -13.88 -29.00
N THR A 11 6.77 -14.19 -30.04
CA THR A 11 5.51 -14.92 -29.86
C THR A 11 5.82 -16.38 -29.59
N LEU A 12 5.86 -16.77 -28.32
CA LEU A 12 5.98 -18.17 -27.92
C LEU A 12 4.62 -18.87 -28.06
N PRO A 13 4.56 -20.07 -28.67
CA PRO A 13 3.33 -20.86 -28.72
C PRO A 13 2.92 -21.31 -27.31
N MET A 14 1.66 -21.71 -27.14
CA MET A 14 1.20 -22.36 -25.91
C MET A 14 1.82 -23.75 -25.76
N ALA A 15 2.01 -24.19 -24.52
CA ALA A 15 2.59 -25.49 -24.22
C ALA A 15 1.78 -26.66 -24.79
N THR A 16 2.49 -27.67 -25.29
CA THR A 16 1.93 -29.01 -25.52
C THR A 16 2.16 -29.88 -24.27
N SER A 17 1.41 -30.98 -24.13
CA SER A 17 1.52 -31.87 -22.96
C SER A 17 2.93 -32.46 -22.73
N GLN A 18 3.79 -32.45 -23.75
CA GLN A 18 5.17 -32.96 -23.67
C GLN A 18 6.18 -31.93 -23.16
N GLN A 19 5.78 -30.66 -23.01
CA GLN A 19 6.66 -29.54 -22.65
C GLN A 19 6.38 -29.00 -21.24
N LEU A 20 5.55 -29.71 -20.47
CA LEU A 20 5.12 -29.26 -19.15
C LEU A 20 6.27 -29.39 -18.15
N SER A 21 6.52 -28.29 -17.44
CA SER A 21 7.50 -28.20 -16.38
C SER A 21 6.89 -28.59 -15.04
N THR A 22 7.74 -29.05 -14.11
CA THR A 22 7.41 -29.38 -12.72
C THR A 22 7.61 -28.19 -11.78
N ILE A 23 7.75 -26.96 -12.30
CA ILE A 23 7.93 -25.76 -11.48
C ILE A 23 6.68 -25.52 -10.62
N GLU A 24 6.89 -25.42 -9.31
CA GLU A 24 5.87 -25.11 -8.31
C GLU A 24 5.93 -23.64 -7.85
N TYR A 25 7.07 -22.98 -8.02
CA TYR A 25 7.33 -21.61 -7.56
C TYR A 25 7.87 -20.79 -8.71
N LEU A 26 7.15 -19.75 -9.12
CA LEU A 26 7.62 -18.79 -10.11
C LEU A 26 7.71 -17.40 -9.48
N ALA A 27 8.92 -16.85 -9.45
CA ALA A 27 9.17 -15.47 -9.07
C ALA A 27 9.82 -14.74 -10.24
N THR A 28 9.21 -13.64 -10.70
CA THR A 28 9.81 -12.74 -11.68
C THR A 28 10.13 -11.40 -11.01
N TYR A 29 11.19 -10.73 -11.44
CA TYR A 29 11.58 -9.41 -10.93
C TYR A 29 11.61 -8.34 -12.02
N GLN A 30 11.19 -8.70 -13.23
CA GLN A 30 11.18 -7.84 -14.40
C GLN A 30 9.75 -7.64 -14.88
N TYR A 31 9.53 -6.55 -15.61
CA TYR A 31 8.27 -6.29 -16.29
C TYR A 31 7.92 -7.49 -17.19
N CYS A 32 6.67 -7.94 -17.12
CA CYS A 32 6.18 -9.06 -17.91
C CYS A 32 4.83 -8.68 -18.51
N ALA A 33 4.73 -8.72 -19.84
CA ALA A 33 3.44 -8.48 -20.47
C ALA A 33 2.49 -9.64 -20.14
N PHE A 34 1.20 -9.35 -19.96
CA PHE A 34 0.25 -10.35 -19.49
C PHE A 34 0.17 -11.59 -20.41
N ASN A 35 0.26 -11.41 -21.72
CA ASN A 35 0.30 -12.49 -22.69
C ASN A 35 1.54 -13.39 -22.52
N GLU A 36 2.68 -12.82 -22.17
CA GLU A 36 3.91 -13.59 -21.90
C GLU A 36 3.76 -14.40 -20.61
N LEU A 37 3.18 -13.78 -19.57
CA LEU A 37 2.87 -14.47 -18.32
C LEU A 37 1.96 -15.67 -18.57
N LEU A 38 0.86 -15.49 -19.32
CA LEU A 38 -0.04 -16.59 -19.67
C LEU A 38 0.69 -17.70 -20.44
N THR A 39 1.54 -17.35 -21.39
CA THR A 39 2.33 -18.35 -22.10
C THR A 39 3.22 -19.12 -21.13
N ILE A 40 3.97 -18.45 -20.24
CA ILE A 40 4.81 -19.11 -19.23
C ILE A 40 3.97 -20.03 -18.34
N LEU A 41 2.84 -19.56 -17.84
CA LEU A 41 1.94 -20.33 -16.97
C LEU A 41 1.38 -21.58 -17.68
N SER A 42 1.20 -21.53 -19.00
CA SER A 42 0.80 -22.72 -19.78
C SER A 42 1.83 -23.84 -19.75
N TYR A 43 3.12 -23.51 -19.61
CA TYR A 43 4.21 -24.47 -19.46
C TYR A 43 4.41 -24.94 -18.02
N THR A 44 3.81 -24.29 -17.02
CA THR A 44 4.02 -24.59 -15.59
C THR A 44 2.71 -24.94 -14.87
N PRO A 45 2.02 -26.04 -15.23
CA PRO A 45 0.70 -26.35 -14.68
C PRO A 45 0.72 -26.78 -13.20
N GLN A 46 1.89 -27.16 -12.67
CA GLN A 46 2.06 -27.55 -11.27
C GLN A 46 2.35 -26.36 -10.34
N ILE A 47 2.32 -25.12 -10.86
CA ILE A 47 2.61 -23.93 -10.07
C ILE A 47 1.65 -23.80 -8.88
N CYS A 48 2.24 -23.58 -7.72
CA CYS A 48 1.56 -23.36 -6.44
C CYS A 48 1.66 -21.90 -6.00
N HIS A 49 2.79 -21.25 -6.31
CA HIS A 49 3.09 -19.88 -5.92
C HIS A 49 3.56 -19.05 -7.11
N LEU A 50 2.89 -17.92 -7.34
CA LEU A 50 3.24 -16.95 -8.36
C LEU A 50 3.53 -15.60 -7.70
N LYS A 51 4.78 -15.14 -7.82
CA LYS A 51 5.20 -13.81 -7.40
C LYS A 51 5.72 -13.03 -8.58
N LEU A 52 5.09 -11.90 -8.88
CA LEU A 52 5.56 -10.97 -9.90
C LEU A 52 6.23 -9.80 -9.18
N GLY A 53 7.32 -9.29 -9.75
CA GLY A 53 8.16 -8.30 -9.09
C GLY A 53 8.10 -6.91 -9.74
N ASN A 54 7.43 -6.78 -10.89
CA ASN A 54 7.16 -5.51 -11.57
C ASN A 54 5.79 -5.57 -12.26
N SER A 55 5.29 -4.40 -12.65
CA SER A 55 4.01 -4.21 -13.35
C SER A 55 3.74 -5.26 -14.44
N VAL A 56 2.51 -5.73 -14.47
CA VAL A 56 1.96 -6.54 -15.55
C VAL A 56 1.20 -5.62 -16.50
N GLY A 57 1.74 -5.35 -17.68
CA GLY A 57 1.01 -4.60 -18.69
C GLY A 57 -0.07 -5.45 -19.36
N ILE A 58 -1.28 -4.90 -19.48
CA ILE A 58 -2.41 -5.53 -20.16
C ILE A 58 -2.59 -4.85 -21.52
N HIS A 59 -2.30 -5.57 -22.60
CA HIS A 59 -2.62 -5.09 -23.95
C HIS A 59 -4.09 -5.40 -24.27
N LYS A 60 -4.81 -4.50 -24.97
CA LYS A 60 -6.27 -4.67 -25.19
C LYS A 60 -6.67 -5.90 -26.03
N ASP A 61 -5.73 -6.54 -26.72
CA ASP A 61 -5.98 -7.66 -27.64
C ASP A 61 -5.84 -9.06 -27.01
N ILE A 62 -6.17 -9.24 -25.74
CA ILE A 62 -6.00 -10.53 -25.06
C ILE A 62 -7.14 -11.50 -25.45
N GLN A 63 -7.03 -12.11 -26.63
CA GLN A 63 -7.86 -13.25 -27.08
C GLN A 63 -7.37 -14.61 -26.55
N THR A 64 -6.71 -14.65 -25.39
CA THR A 64 -6.23 -15.91 -24.81
C THR A 64 -7.34 -16.67 -24.10
N LEU A 65 -7.33 -18.00 -24.23
CA LEU A 65 -8.17 -18.90 -23.45
C LEU A 65 -7.77 -18.83 -21.97
N PRO A 66 -8.72 -19.08 -21.03
CA PRO A 66 -8.41 -19.23 -19.61
C PRO A 66 -7.36 -20.33 -19.38
N ILE A 67 -6.53 -20.15 -18.37
CA ILE A 67 -5.55 -21.16 -17.93
C ILE A 67 -6.02 -21.70 -16.59
N THR A 68 -6.22 -23.00 -16.52
CA THR A 68 -6.53 -23.69 -15.27
C THR A 68 -5.25 -24.05 -14.55
N LEU A 69 -5.03 -23.46 -13.37
CA LEU A 69 -3.86 -23.71 -12.52
C LEU A 69 -4.33 -24.31 -11.20
N LEU A 70 -4.60 -25.62 -11.23
CA LEU A 70 -5.31 -26.33 -10.15
C LEU A 70 -4.61 -26.28 -8.79
N ASN A 71 -3.28 -26.14 -8.80
CA ASN A 71 -2.46 -26.11 -7.59
C ASN A 71 -2.12 -24.69 -7.14
N LEU A 72 -2.40 -23.67 -7.95
CA LEU A 72 -2.05 -22.29 -7.63
C LEU A 72 -2.89 -21.81 -6.47
N THR A 73 -2.25 -21.59 -5.33
CA THR A 73 -2.88 -21.13 -4.09
C THR A 73 -2.46 -19.72 -3.72
N ASP A 74 -1.32 -19.25 -4.23
CA ASP A 74 -0.70 -18.02 -3.78
C ASP A 74 -0.32 -17.13 -4.96
N ILE A 75 -0.82 -15.91 -4.96
CA ILE A 75 -0.50 -14.88 -5.94
C ILE A 75 -0.04 -13.61 -5.23
N SER A 76 1.09 -13.07 -5.68
CA SER A 76 1.57 -11.74 -5.32
C SER A 76 1.88 -10.96 -6.59
N ILE A 77 1.16 -9.88 -6.85
CA ILE A 77 1.25 -9.10 -8.10
C ILE A 77 1.32 -7.60 -7.79
N PRO A 78 2.38 -6.91 -8.23
CA PRO A 78 2.37 -5.48 -8.40
C PRO A 78 1.58 -5.11 -9.67
N VAL A 79 0.57 -4.28 -9.50
CA VAL A 79 -0.39 -3.85 -10.50
C VAL A 79 -0.20 -2.35 -10.73
N ASP A 80 0.87 -1.96 -11.41
CA ASP A 80 1.12 -0.55 -11.72
C ASP A 80 0.58 -0.21 -13.10
N HIS A 81 -0.03 0.97 -13.24
CA HIS A 81 -0.59 1.46 -14.50
C HIS A 81 -1.68 0.58 -15.15
N VAL A 82 -2.33 -0.26 -14.35
CA VAL A 82 -3.49 -1.07 -14.75
C VAL A 82 -4.71 -0.53 -14.02
N ILE A 83 -5.83 -0.40 -14.75
CA ILE A 83 -7.12 -0.03 -14.15
C ILE A 83 -7.82 -1.27 -13.57
N PHE A 84 -8.74 -1.09 -12.64
CA PHE A 84 -9.37 -2.17 -11.89
C PHE A 84 -10.09 -3.18 -12.79
N ASP A 85 -10.81 -2.71 -13.81
CA ASP A 85 -11.49 -3.57 -14.79
C ASP A 85 -10.52 -4.48 -15.56
N GLU A 86 -9.33 -3.97 -15.90
CA GLU A 86 -8.29 -4.75 -16.58
C GLU A 86 -7.70 -5.80 -15.62
N PHE A 87 -7.47 -5.44 -14.36
CA PHE A 87 -7.06 -6.39 -13.33
C PHE A 87 -8.12 -7.49 -13.12
N GLU A 88 -9.42 -7.17 -13.11
CA GLU A 88 -10.47 -8.18 -13.01
C GLU A 88 -10.41 -9.14 -14.21
N ILE A 89 -10.20 -8.64 -15.42
CA ILE A 89 -10.03 -9.49 -16.62
C ILE A 89 -8.85 -10.45 -16.44
N LEU A 90 -7.72 -9.97 -15.91
CA LEU A 90 -6.52 -10.78 -15.65
C LEU A 90 -6.84 -11.93 -14.69
N ILE A 91 -7.42 -11.59 -13.55
CA ILE A 91 -7.81 -12.57 -12.52
C ILE A 91 -8.78 -13.60 -13.07
N ARG A 92 -9.77 -13.18 -13.87
CA ARG A 92 -10.77 -14.07 -14.47
C ARG A 92 -10.19 -15.13 -15.39
N LYS A 93 -9.00 -14.90 -15.95
CA LYS A 93 -8.32 -15.88 -16.82
C LYS A 93 -7.50 -16.90 -16.05
N ILE A 94 -7.25 -16.64 -14.76
CA ILE A 94 -6.54 -17.54 -13.87
C ILE A 94 -7.61 -18.30 -13.08
N ASP A 95 -7.97 -19.49 -13.55
CA ASP A 95 -8.88 -20.37 -12.83
C ASP A 95 -8.07 -21.16 -11.78
N ALA A 96 -8.07 -20.63 -10.56
CA ALA A 96 -7.26 -21.11 -9.45
C ALA A 96 -8.04 -21.08 -8.12
N LYS A 97 -7.73 -22.00 -7.22
CA LYS A 97 -8.30 -22.05 -5.86
C LYS A 97 -7.41 -21.26 -4.90
N LEU A 98 -7.36 -19.96 -5.13
CA LEU A 98 -6.46 -19.08 -4.38
C LEU A 98 -6.86 -19.01 -2.90
N LYS A 99 -5.82 -19.10 -2.08
CA LYS A 99 -5.84 -18.92 -0.63
C LYS A 99 -5.16 -17.62 -0.22
N VAL A 100 -4.15 -17.18 -0.96
CA VAL A 100 -3.39 -15.97 -0.67
C VAL A 100 -3.39 -15.06 -1.89
N LEU A 101 -3.78 -13.81 -1.68
CA LEU A 101 -3.73 -12.75 -2.69
C LEU A 101 -3.07 -11.50 -2.10
N HIS A 102 -1.93 -11.13 -2.66
CA HIS A 102 -1.20 -9.91 -2.33
C HIS A 102 -1.15 -9.02 -3.57
N ILE A 103 -1.75 -7.83 -3.46
CA ILE A 103 -1.71 -6.81 -4.50
C ILE A 103 -1.01 -5.57 -3.97
N THR A 104 -0.05 -5.08 -4.73
CA THR A 104 0.54 -3.74 -4.54
C THR A 104 0.22 -2.93 -5.78
N THR A 105 -0.24 -1.70 -5.66
CA THR A 105 -0.56 -0.88 -6.84
C THR A 105 -0.09 0.55 -6.67
N GLN A 106 0.60 1.07 -7.68
CA GLN A 106 0.88 2.50 -7.87
C GLN A 106 -0.04 3.09 -8.95
N SER A 107 -1.30 2.66 -9.00
CA SER A 107 -2.25 3.08 -10.03
C SER A 107 -2.92 4.40 -9.66
N ASN A 108 -3.03 5.31 -10.64
CA ASN A 108 -3.89 6.50 -10.52
C ASN A 108 -5.39 6.12 -10.54
N ASP A 109 -5.72 4.84 -10.72
CA ASP A 109 -7.08 4.37 -10.67
C ASP A 109 -7.54 4.17 -9.23
N LEU A 110 -8.43 5.07 -8.82
CA LEU A 110 -9.02 5.11 -7.48
C LEU A 110 -10.01 3.98 -7.24
N GLU A 111 -10.41 3.24 -8.27
CA GLU A 111 -11.24 2.04 -8.12
C GLU A 111 -10.57 0.95 -7.27
N PHE A 112 -9.23 0.95 -7.20
CA PHE A 112 -8.52 0.07 -6.27
C PHE A 112 -8.81 0.38 -4.79
N LEU A 113 -9.25 1.60 -4.46
CA LEU A 113 -9.67 2.01 -3.12
C LEU A 113 -11.16 1.71 -2.85
N ASN A 114 -11.87 1.07 -3.78
CA ASN A 114 -13.28 0.73 -3.64
C ASN A 114 -13.47 -0.65 -3.01
N ALA A 115 -13.72 -0.69 -1.70
CA ALA A 115 -13.89 -1.95 -0.98
C ALA A 115 -15.10 -2.77 -1.49
N ARG A 116 -16.12 -2.13 -2.07
CA ARG A 116 -17.27 -2.85 -2.64
C ARG A 116 -16.88 -3.66 -3.87
N GLN A 117 -16.09 -3.08 -4.78
CA GLN A 117 -15.60 -3.78 -5.97
C GLN A 117 -14.74 -4.98 -5.57
N TRP A 118 -13.80 -4.78 -4.65
CA TRP A 118 -12.99 -5.89 -4.12
C TRP A 118 -13.82 -6.99 -3.47
N LYS A 119 -14.79 -6.65 -2.62
CA LYS A 119 -15.69 -7.63 -2.00
C LYS A 119 -16.44 -8.45 -3.05
N GLN A 120 -16.93 -7.82 -4.11
CA GLN A 120 -17.63 -8.51 -5.20
C GLN A 120 -16.69 -9.45 -5.97
N LEU A 121 -15.50 -8.97 -6.31
CA LEU A 121 -14.48 -9.75 -7.02
C LEU A 121 -14.07 -10.98 -6.20
N ILE A 122 -13.75 -10.80 -4.92
CA ILE A 122 -13.32 -11.88 -4.01
C ILE A 122 -14.43 -12.91 -3.81
N LEU A 123 -15.66 -12.48 -3.51
CA LEU A 123 -16.78 -13.42 -3.31
C LEU A 123 -17.09 -14.23 -4.57
N LYS A 124 -16.82 -13.68 -5.76
CA LYS A 124 -17.11 -14.31 -7.04
C LYS A 124 -16.00 -15.25 -7.50
N TYR A 125 -14.73 -14.85 -7.34
CA TYR A 125 -13.60 -15.55 -7.93
C TYR A 125 -12.69 -16.24 -6.89
N PHE A 126 -12.67 -15.79 -5.64
CA PHE A 126 -11.80 -16.31 -4.58
C PHE A 126 -12.57 -16.70 -3.32
N PRO A 127 -13.56 -17.61 -3.40
CA PRO A 127 -14.36 -17.99 -2.25
C PRO A 127 -13.58 -18.74 -1.15
N GLN A 128 -12.37 -19.21 -1.46
CA GLN A 128 -11.47 -19.94 -0.55
C GLN A 128 -10.29 -19.09 -0.07
N LEU A 129 -10.36 -17.77 -0.28
CA LEU A 129 -9.29 -16.87 0.12
C LEU A 129 -9.19 -16.84 1.66
N ASP A 130 -8.01 -17.17 2.16
CA ASP A 130 -7.67 -17.14 3.58
C ASP A 130 -6.97 -15.82 3.92
N GLU A 131 -6.07 -15.36 3.05
CA GLU A 131 -5.28 -14.14 3.22
C GLU A 131 -5.44 -13.18 2.05
N PHE A 132 -5.69 -11.92 2.38
CA PHE A 132 -5.73 -10.81 1.43
C PHE A 132 -4.89 -9.67 1.97
N TYR A 133 -4.02 -9.14 1.11
CA TYR A 133 -3.25 -7.93 1.36
C TYR A 133 -3.37 -7.02 0.14
N LEU A 134 -3.82 -5.79 0.37
CA LEU A 134 -3.84 -4.74 -0.63
C LEU A 134 -3.06 -3.54 -0.12
N GLN A 135 -2.03 -3.16 -0.87
CA GLN A 135 -1.27 -1.93 -0.65
C GLN A 135 -1.46 -1.01 -1.85
N TYR A 136 -2.09 0.13 -1.61
CA TYR A 136 -2.21 1.21 -2.57
C TYR A 136 -1.14 2.26 -2.26
N ILE A 137 -0.28 2.55 -3.23
CA ILE A 137 0.83 3.48 -3.07
C ILE A 137 0.58 4.70 -3.95
N ASP A 138 0.35 5.83 -3.31
CA ASP A 138 0.29 7.13 -3.96
C ASP A 138 1.67 7.79 -3.98
N LYS A 139 2.28 7.84 -5.17
CA LYS A 139 3.56 8.52 -5.43
C LYS A 139 3.41 9.85 -6.15
N PHE A 140 2.19 10.20 -6.57
CA PHE A 140 1.95 11.31 -7.47
C PHE A 140 0.79 12.11 -6.93
N ASN A 141 1.11 13.22 -6.27
CA ASN A 141 0.30 14.40 -5.93
C ASN A 141 -1.05 14.54 -6.71
N ILE A 142 -1.98 13.59 -6.57
CA ILE A 142 -3.28 13.64 -7.22
C ILE A 142 -4.01 14.78 -6.51
N GLU A 143 -4.52 15.73 -7.29
CA GLU A 143 -5.38 16.79 -6.76
C GLU A 143 -6.68 16.14 -6.27
N TYR A 144 -6.73 15.73 -5.01
CA TYR A 144 -7.82 14.93 -4.46
C TYR A 144 -9.04 15.79 -4.10
N GLN A 145 -10.16 15.52 -4.78
CA GLN A 145 -11.48 15.66 -4.17
C GLN A 145 -11.67 14.46 -3.22
N TYR A 146 -12.24 14.70 -2.04
CA TYR A 146 -12.54 13.70 -1.01
C TYR A 146 -13.03 12.36 -1.60
N LEU A 147 -12.31 11.27 -1.33
CA LEU A 147 -12.55 9.96 -1.95
C LEU A 147 -13.44 9.04 -1.10
N GLY A 148 -13.53 9.24 0.21
CA GLY A 148 -14.47 8.56 1.11
C GLY A 148 -14.50 7.01 1.01
N GLY A 149 -13.46 6.41 0.43
CA GLY A 149 -13.45 4.99 0.03
C GLY A 149 -12.85 4.07 1.09
N CYS A 150 -11.86 4.55 1.84
CA CYS A 150 -11.10 3.71 2.75
C CYS A 150 -11.90 3.24 3.97
N ASP A 151 -12.84 4.05 4.44
CA ASP A 151 -13.72 3.69 5.56
C ASP A 151 -14.57 2.44 5.24
N GLN A 152 -14.78 2.12 3.96
CA GLN A 152 -15.51 0.91 3.54
C GLN A 152 -14.75 -0.39 3.89
N PHE A 153 -13.41 -0.31 4.01
CA PHE A 153 -12.56 -1.41 4.49
C PHE A 153 -12.68 -1.63 6.00
N LEU A 154 -13.43 -0.80 6.72
CA LEU A 154 -13.75 -0.98 8.15
C LEU A 154 -15.05 -1.76 8.38
N SER A 155 -15.75 -2.19 7.33
CA SER A 155 -16.95 -3.02 7.51
C SER A 155 -16.62 -4.39 8.12
N SER A 156 -17.60 -5.01 8.79
CA SER A 156 -17.42 -6.30 9.45
C SER A 156 -16.87 -7.39 8.52
N PHE A 157 -17.20 -7.34 7.23
CA PHE A 157 -16.67 -8.25 6.22
C PHE A 157 -15.14 -8.33 6.22
N TRP A 158 -14.48 -7.16 6.29
CA TRP A 158 -13.01 -7.04 6.25
C TRP A 158 -12.39 -7.33 7.61
N ILE A 159 -12.98 -6.75 8.65
CA ILE A 159 -12.47 -6.87 10.02
C ILE A 159 -12.54 -8.31 10.50
N GLU A 160 -13.65 -9.02 10.32
CA GLU A 160 -13.77 -10.42 10.76
C GLU A 160 -12.74 -11.34 10.08
N ARG A 161 -12.35 -11.02 8.84
CA ARG A 161 -11.35 -11.77 8.06
C ARG A 161 -9.91 -11.43 8.41
N GLN A 162 -9.68 -10.35 9.16
CA GLN A 162 -8.33 -9.85 9.50
C GLN A 162 -7.46 -9.58 8.26
N TRP A 163 -8.10 -9.31 7.13
CA TRP A 163 -7.42 -8.97 5.89
C TRP A 163 -6.83 -7.56 5.99
N ILE A 164 -5.78 -7.34 5.22
CA ILE A 164 -4.94 -6.16 5.37
C ILE A 164 -5.18 -5.23 4.19
N PHE A 165 -5.42 -3.98 4.54
CA PHE A 165 -5.49 -2.88 3.60
C PHE A 165 -4.55 -1.78 4.09
N GLU A 166 -3.78 -1.24 3.16
CA GLU A 166 -2.78 -0.22 3.44
C GLU A 166 -2.79 0.81 2.31
N VAL A 167 -2.88 2.08 2.69
CA VAL A 167 -2.56 3.19 1.79
C VAL A 167 -1.24 3.77 2.23
N GLU A 168 -0.28 3.81 1.32
CA GLU A 168 1.01 4.46 1.46
C GLU A 168 0.98 5.72 0.60
N ILE A 169 1.35 6.86 1.19
CA ILE A 169 1.48 8.12 0.47
C ILE A 169 2.90 8.61 0.67
N ASP A 170 3.66 8.70 -0.42
CA ASP A 170 5.03 9.19 -0.41
C ASP A 170 5.07 10.63 -0.93
N HIS A 171 5.42 11.58 -0.07
CA HIS A 171 5.53 12.98 -0.44
C HIS A 171 6.72 13.66 0.27
N GLU A 172 7.63 14.23 -0.50
CA GLU A 172 8.74 15.08 -0.01
C GLU A 172 9.54 14.50 1.18
N SER A 173 9.79 13.18 1.16
CA SER A 173 10.50 12.39 2.19
C SER A 173 9.68 12.05 3.45
N ILE A 174 8.37 12.30 3.42
CA ILE A 174 7.41 11.81 4.39
C ILE A 174 6.60 10.68 3.74
N THR A 175 6.53 9.56 4.44
CA THR A 175 5.67 8.43 4.09
C THR A 175 4.55 8.35 5.11
N TYR A 176 3.31 8.41 4.61
CA TYR A 176 2.11 8.25 5.40
C TYR A 176 1.53 6.87 5.16
N PHE A 177 1.24 6.15 6.24
CA PHE A 177 0.53 4.89 6.15
C PHE A 177 -0.84 4.98 6.82
N ILE A 178 -1.88 4.72 6.04
CA ILE A 178 -3.26 4.60 6.53
C ILE A 178 -3.61 3.12 6.61
N ARG A 179 -3.91 2.63 7.81
CA ARG A 179 -4.17 1.22 8.08
C ARG A 179 -5.39 1.03 8.98
N PRO A 180 -6.38 0.22 8.61
CA PRO A 180 -7.33 -0.35 9.57
C PRO A 180 -6.60 -1.18 10.63
N TYR A 181 -6.93 -1.03 11.91
CA TYR A 181 -6.34 -1.87 12.95
C TYR A 181 -6.85 -3.31 12.87
N ARG A 182 -5.95 -4.23 13.17
CA ARG A 182 -6.29 -5.62 13.44
C ARG A 182 -6.98 -5.76 14.79
N LYS A 183 -7.91 -6.70 14.85
CA LYS A 183 -8.70 -7.00 16.05
C LYS A 183 -7.81 -7.25 17.27
N ARG A 184 -6.75 -8.07 17.13
CA ARG A 184 -5.83 -8.40 18.23
C ARG A 184 -5.12 -7.20 18.85
N TRP A 185 -4.72 -6.23 18.03
CA TRP A 185 -4.09 -5.01 18.53
C TRP A 185 -5.09 -4.10 19.22
N TYR A 186 -6.30 -4.03 18.68
CA TYR A 186 -7.38 -3.24 19.23
C TYR A 186 -7.87 -3.78 20.58
N GLU A 187 -7.99 -5.11 20.69
CA GLU A 187 -8.21 -5.83 21.96
C GLU A 187 -7.10 -5.49 22.96
N TYR A 188 -5.82 -5.56 22.57
CA TYR A 188 -4.71 -5.21 23.45
C TYR A 188 -4.78 -3.76 23.97
N ILE A 189 -5.07 -2.79 23.11
CA ILE A 189 -5.17 -1.38 23.51
C ILE A 189 -6.40 -1.17 24.41
N HIS A 190 -7.56 -1.69 24.04
CA HIS A 190 -8.79 -1.46 24.82
C HIS A 190 -8.77 -2.19 26.16
N ASP A 191 -8.29 -3.43 26.20
CA ASP A 191 -8.25 -4.24 27.43
C ASP A 191 -7.21 -3.71 28.43
N ASN A 192 -6.12 -3.09 27.96
CA ASN A 192 -5.07 -2.56 28.85
C ASN A 192 -5.16 -1.06 29.14
N ILE A 193 -5.82 -0.27 28.28
CA ILE A 193 -5.79 1.21 28.38
C ILE A 193 -7.19 1.79 28.63
N PHE A 194 -8.23 1.33 27.92
CA PHE A 194 -9.51 2.06 27.86
C PHE A 194 -10.68 1.39 28.57
N ASN A 195 -10.59 0.12 28.99
CA ASN A 195 -11.66 -0.63 29.69
C ASN A 195 -13.06 -0.40 29.09
N SER A 196 -13.15 -0.29 27.75
CA SER A 196 -14.37 0.10 27.03
C SER A 196 -14.64 -0.87 25.89
N ALA A 197 -15.93 -0.98 25.51
CA ALA A 197 -16.35 -1.83 24.41
C ALA A 197 -15.64 -1.42 23.10
N ILE A 198 -15.16 -2.41 22.35
CA ILE A 198 -14.41 -2.20 21.11
C ILE A 198 -15.33 -1.60 20.05
N GLU A 199 -15.03 -0.37 19.63
CA GLU A 199 -15.69 0.31 18.51
C GLU A 199 -14.83 0.20 17.25
N TYR A 200 -14.99 -0.89 16.49
CA TYR A 200 -14.20 -1.18 15.29
C TYR A 200 -14.32 -0.13 14.17
N SER A 201 -15.38 0.66 14.16
CA SER A 201 -15.52 1.80 13.23
C SER A 201 -14.49 2.90 13.47
N LYS A 202 -13.82 2.92 14.62
CA LYS A 202 -12.79 3.92 14.98
C LYS A 202 -11.37 3.38 14.88
N SER A 203 -11.14 2.47 13.94
CA SER A 203 -9.91 1.68 13.87
C SER A 203 -8.92 2.14 12.80
N THR A 204 -9.01 3.35 12.27
CA THR A 204 -8.01 3.82 11.31
C THR A 204 -6.81 4.44 12.02
N ARG A 205 -5.62 3.93 11.70
CA ARG A 205 -4.33 4.51 12.11
C ARG A 205 -3.70 5.28 10.96
N LEU A 206 -3.21 6.48 11.27
CA LEU A 206 -2.20 7.18 10.49
C LEU A 206 -0.83 6.93 11.13
N THR A 207 0.12 6.37 10.39
CA THR A 207 1.53 6.33 10.76
C THR A 207 2.27 7.34 9.90
N ILE A 208 3.04 8.23 10.51
CA ILE A 208 3.86 9.20 9.80
C ILE A 208 5.31 8.82 10.05
N GLU A 209 6.00 8.46 8.97
CA GLU A 209 7.44 8.18 8.94
C GLU A 209 8.08 9.25 8.06
N TYR A 210 9.15 9.91 8.50
CA TYR A 210 9.83 10.89 7.65
C TYR A 210 11.33 10.86 7.83
N ILE A 211 12.07 11.13 6.75
CA ILE A 211 13.52 11.15 6.74
C ILE A 211 13.96 12.62 6.69
N ASP A 212 14.24 13.20 7.86
CA ASP A 212 15.02 14.42 8.14
C ASP A 212 14.98 15.52 7.06
N LEU A 213 14.13 16.56 7.19
CA LEU A 213 14.17 17.73 6.29
C LEU A 213 13.72 19.06 6.92
N HIS A 214 14.28 20.12 6.31
CA HIS A 214 14.34 21.54 6.67
C HIS A 214 13.00 22.32 6.62
N ASP A 215 11.87 21.67 6.26
CA ASP A 215 10.59 22.36 5.96
C ASP A 215 9.32 21.54 6.28
N ILE A 216 9.40 20.64 7.28
CA ILE A 216 8.33 19.67 7.60
C ILE A 216 6.97 20.33 7.88
N HIS A 217 6.93 21.58 8.38
CA HIS A 217 5.69 22.15 8.89
C HIS A 217 4.62 22.38 7.82
N GLU A 218 4.97 23.01 6.69
CA GLU A 218 4.01 23.27 5.61
C GLU A 218 3.60 21.97 4.91
N THR A 219 4.58 21.10 4.63
CA THR A 219 4.37 19.80 4.00
C THR A 219 3.47 18.89 4.85
N LEU A 220 3.74 18.75 6.15
CA LEU A 220 2.96 17.91 7.06
C LEU A 220 1.51 18.36 7.16
N THR A 221 1.26 19.67 7.20
CA THR A 221 -0.10 20.22 7.26
C THR A 221 -0.87 19.93 5.98
N ALA A 222 -0.26 20.20 4.82
CA ALA A 222 -0.86 19.93 3.52
C ALA A 222 -1.15 18.42 3.33
N ASP A 223 -0.21 17.57 3.71
CA ASP A 223 -0.34 16.12 3.58
C ASP A 223 -1.33 15.51 4.57
N THR A 224 -1.41 16.03 5.80
CA THR A 224 -2.45 15.60 6.74
C THR A 224 -3.85 15.90 6.19
N ALA A 225 -4.04 17.06 5.54
CA ALA A 225 -5.29 17.36 4.85
C ALA A 225 -5.58 16.39 3.69
N ARG A 226 -4.54 15.95 2.94
CA ARG A 226 -4.67 14.92 1.89
C ARG A 226 -5.07 13.56 2.48
N VAL A 227 -4.43 13.15 3.57
CA VAL A 227 -4.78 11.91 4.30
C VAL A 227 -6.24 11.92 4.75
N LEU A 228 -6.71 13.06 5.28
CA LEU A 228 -8.10 13.24 5.70
C LEU A 228 -9.11 13.21 4.55
N ALA A 229 -8.67 13.45 3.31
CA ALA A 229 -9.52 13.27 2.14
C ALA A 229 -9.78 11.79 1.82
N ILE A 230 -8.95 10.89 2.35
CA ILE A 230 -8.95 9.45 2.05
C ILE A 230 -9.69 8.67 3.15
N ALA A 231 -9.42 8.98 4.41
CA ALA A 231 -9.97 8.25 5.55
C ALA A 231 -10.14 9.15 6.78
N GLN A 232 -11.13 8.81 7.61
CA GLN A 232 -11.21 9.37 8.95
C GLN A 232 -10.15 8.71 9.85
N ILE A 233 -9.33 9.53 10.52
CA ILE A 233 -8.22 9.05 11.35
C ILE A 233 -8.59 9.15 12.83
N TYR A 234 -8.37 8.05 13.56
CA TYR A 234 -8.66 7.96 14.98
C TYR A 234 -7.39 7.83 15.82
N HIS A 235 -6.37 7.15 15.30
CA HIS A 235 -5.10 6.97 16.00
C HIS A 235 -3.94 7.49 15.15
N LEU A 236 -3.02 8.22 15.79
CA LEU A 236 -1.83 8.79 15.18
C LEU A 236 -0.59 8.18 15.83
N ASP A 237 0.30 7.62 15.02
CA ASP A 237 1.63 7.15 15.44
C ASP A 237 2.71 7.91 14.65
N MET A 238 3.52 8.69 15.35
CA MET A 238 4.68 9.37 14.77
C MET A 238 5.93 8.62 15.22
N THR A 239 6.59 7.94 14.27
CA THR A 239 7.69 7.00 14.53
C THR A 239 9.05 7.66 14.67
N GLU A 240 9.16 8.91 14.23
CA GLU A 240 10.43 9.60 14.09
C GLU A 240 11.02 10.13 15.41
N GLU A 241 12.33 10.34 15.40
CA GLU A 241 13.05 11.01 16.46
C GLU A 241 12.91 12.54 16.34
N ASN A 242 12.65 13.25 17.44
CA ASN A 242 12.58 14.72 17.51
C ASN A 242 11.40 15.39 16.80
N VAL A 243 10.18 14.83 16.89
CA VAL A 243 8.96 15.51 16.41
C VAL A 243 8.84 16.89 17.06
N TYR A 244 8.76 17.96 16.27
CA TYR A 244 8.61 19.32 16.80
C TYR A 244 7.20 19.54 17.37
N VAL A 245 7.10 20.11 18.57
CA VAL A 245 5.82 20.33 19.26
C VAL A 245 4.85 21.21 18.46
N GLY A 246 5.34 22.20 17.71
CA GLY A 246 4.49 23.05 16.88
C GLY A 246 3.81 22.25 15.75
N ALA A 247 4.60 21.45 15.03
CA ALA A 247 4.11 20.58 13.96
C ALA A 247 3.11 19.54 14.51
N LEU A 248 3.41 18.94 15.67
CA LEU A 248 2.49 18.02 16.35
C LEU A 248 1.15 18.69 16.66
N ILE A 249 1.16 19.90 17.25
CA ILE A 249 -0.06 20.60 17.62
C ILE A 249 -0.92 20.85 16.37
N GLU A 250 -0.32 21.33 15.28
CA GLU A 250 -1.06 21.58 14.04
C GLU A 250 -1.61 20.28 13.42
N THR A 251 -0.83 19.19 13.38
CA THR A 251 -1.34 17.89 12.94
C THR A 251 -2.52 17.42 13.79
N VAL A 252 -2.41 17.49 15.12
CA VAL A 252 -3.50 17.08 16.03
C VAL A 252 -4.74 17.97 15.86
N ARG A 253 -4.57 19.26 15.57
CA ARG A 253 -5.71 20.17 15.29
C ARG A 253 -6.48 19.78 14.04
N LEU A 254 -5.82 19.16 13.06
CA LEU A 254 -6.47 18.64 11.85
C LEU A 254 -7.21 17.31 12.10
N LEU A 255 -6.94 16.63 13.22
CA LEU A 255 -7.51 15.32 13.57
C LEU A 255 -8.47 15.43 14.76
N PRO A 256 -9.67 16.03 14.60
CA PRO A 256 -10.57 16.32 15.72
C PRO A 256 -11.12 15.07 16.43
N GLU A 257 -11.11 13.93 15.76
CA GLU A 257 -11.63 12.65 16.27
C GLU A 257 -10.53 11.73 16.82
N LEU A 258 -9.33 12.27 17.02
CA LEU A 258 -8.19 11.52 17.51
C LEU A 258 -8.42 11.00 18.94
N THR A 259 -8.43 9.69 19.10
CA THR A 259 -8.59 9.00 20.39
C THR A 259 -7.28 8.48 20.97
N LEU A 260 -6.25 8.31 20.13
CA LEU A 260 -4.93 7.83 20.55
C LEU A 260 -3.82 8.57 19.81
N LEU A 261 -2.85 9.05 20.59
CA LEU A 261 -1.64 9.69 20.08
C LEU A 261 -0.42 8.96 20.64
N LYS A 262 0.43 8.46 19.76
CA LYS A 262 1.71 7.86 20.09
C LYS A 262 2.82 8.62 19.38
N ILE A 263 3.84 8.99 20.15
CA ILE A 263 4.99 9.77 19.69
C ILE A 263 6.22 9.10 20.26
N HIS A 264 7.18 8.75 19.41
CA HIS A 264 8.39 8.07 19.86
C HIS A 264 9.39 9.03 20.51
N SER A 265 9.53 10.25 19.98
CA SER A 265 10.36 11.30 20.55
C SER A 265 9.81 12.69 20.23
N LEU A 266 9.86 13.61 21.20
CA LEU A 266 9.31 14.95 21.09
C LEU A 266 10.41 15.99 21.38
N SER A 267 10.56 16.97 20.49
CA SER A 267 11.40 18.15 20.70
C SER A 267 10.54 19.38 21.04
N LEU A 268 10.90 20.05 22.13
CA LEU A 268 10.29 21.32 22.55
C LEU A 268 10.89 22.54 21.82
N HIS A 269 12.05 22.36 21.20
CA HIS A 269 12.75 23.40 20.47
C HIS A 269 12.57 23.18 18.98
N GLU A 270 12.25 24.26 18.29
CA GLU A 270 12.34 24.28 16.84
C GLU A 270 13.80 24.02 16.47
N PRO A 271 14.07 23.10 15.53
CA PRO A 271 15.44 22.85 15.13
C PRO A 271 16.04 24.16 14.60
N VAL A 272 17.02 24.69 15.34
CA VAL A 272 17.76 25.88 14.93
C VAL A 272 18.71 25.45 13.83
N TRP A 273 18.23 25.51 12.60
CA TRP A 273 19.08 25.28 11.45
C TRP A 273 19.90 26.54 11.20
N LEU A 274 21.20 26.47 11.48
CA LEU A 274 22.14 27.48 11.01
C LEU A 274 22.13 27.42 9.48
N HIS A 275 21.46 28.37 8.83
CA HIS A 275 21.68 28.62 7.42
C HIS A 275 23.20 28.78 7.22
N SER A 276 23.73 28.02 6.28
CA SER A 276 25.16 27.92 6.00
C SER A 276 25.74 29.19 5.36
N GLU A 277 25.59 30.35 6.01
CA GLU A 277 26.29 31.58 5.68
C GLU A 277 26.91 32.30 6.89
N GLU A 278 26.57 31.94 8.13
CA GLU A 278 27.31 32.45 9.30
C GLU A 278 28.21 31.36 9.88
N GLN A 279 29.44 31.32 9.39
CA GLN A 279 30.57 30.85 10.18
C GLN A 279 30.60 31.67 11.47
N ILE A 280 30.04 31.10 12.55
CA ILE A 280 30.33 31.57 13.91
C ILE A 280 31.83 31.31 14.12
N ILE A 281 32.62 32.36 13.95
CA ILE A 281 33.97 32.46 14.46
C ILE A 281 33.85 32.22 15.96
N TRP A 282 34.27 31.04 16.41
CA TRP A 282 34.56 30.80 17.81
C TRP A 282 35.70 31.74 18.22
N HIS A 283 35.38 32.90 18.78
CA HIS A 283 36.32 33.59 19.64
C HIS A 283 36.36 32.84 20.97
N SER A 284 37.37 31.99 21.09
CA SER A 284 37.87 31.51 22.37
C SER A 284 38.21 32.72 23.24
N MET A 285 37.33 33.07 24.17
CA MET A 285 37.75 33.76 25.38
C MET A 285 38.38 32.71 26.29
N ASP A 286 39.68 32.51 26.09
CA ASP A 286 40.53 31.87 27.08
C ASP A 286 40.47 32.67 28.38
N TYR A 287 39.86 32.08 29.39
CA TYR A 287 40.15 32.42 30.78
C TYR A 287 41.57 31.93 31.09
N THR A 288 42.53 32.85 31.24
CA THR A 288 43.68 32.71 32.15
C THR A 288 44.48 34.02 32.29
N LYS A 289 44.15 34.81 33.31
CA LYS A 289 45.00 35.13 34.49
C LYS A 289 44.37 36.24 35.33
#